data_AF-A0A645H908-F1
#
_entry.id   AF-A0A645H908-F1
#
_cell.length_a   1.000
_cell.length_b   1.000
_cell.length_c   1.000
_cell.angle_alpha   90.00
_cell.angle_beta   90.00
_cell.angle_gamma   90.00
#
_symmetry.space_group_name_H-M   'P 1'
#
loop_
_entity.id
_entity.type
_entity.pdbx_description
1 polymer ?
#
loop_
_entity_poly.entity_id
_entity_poly.type
_entity_poly.pdbx_seq_one_letter_code
_entity_poly.pdbx_strand_id
1 'polypeptide(L)' 'MNNLHTKAIGIQQSVFDYEQELKTYSNDGLLSKALDKGEISLSEYFFELSLYYESVDKLLELKMNLAETVAGLNRYY' A
#
# COMPACT_ATOMS: atom_id res chain seq x y z
N MET A 1 3.16 25.76 12.04
CA MET A 1 2.50 24.61 12.71
C MET A 1 1.28 24.09 11.98
N ASN A 2 0.29 24.93 11.61
CA ASN A 2 -0.92 24.46 10.91
C ASN A 2 -0.65 23.63 9.64
N ASN A 3 0.35 24.01 8.83
CA ASN A 3 0.62 23.30 7.57
C ASN A 3 1.12 21.84 7.75
N LEU A 4 2.08 21.60 8.65
CA LEU A 4 2.60 20.24 8.91
C LEU A 4 1.54 19.34 9.58
N HIS A 5 0.72 19.89 10.48
CA HIS A 5 -0.34 19.13 11.12
C HIS A 5 -1.43 18.74 10.11
N THR A 6 -1.88 19.67 9.27
CA THR A 6 -2.84 19.38 8.20
C THR A 6 -2.27 18.38 7.20
N LYS A 7 -0.98 18.50 6.84
CA LYS A 7 -0.29 17.53 5.99
C LYS A 7 -0.28 16.12 6.62
N ALA A 8 0.06 16.00 7.91
CA ALA A 8 0.08 14.72 8.61
C ALA A 8 -1.29 14.04 8.61
N ILE A 9 -2.37 14.78 8.87
CA ILE A 9 -3.75 14.25 8.80
C ILE A 9 -4.06 13.76 7.38
N GLY A 10 -3.72 14.56 6.36
CA GLY A 10 -3.97 14.19 4.96
C GLY A 10 -3.27 12.88 4.58
N ILE A 11 -1.98 12.76 4.90
CA ILE A 11 -1.22 11.54 4.62
C ILE A 11 -1.76 10.35 5.44
N GLN A 12 -2.15 10.57 6.70
CA GLN A 12 -2.76 9.52 7.52
C GLN A 12 -4.04 8.98 6.90
N GLN A 13 -4.90 9.85 6.38
CA GLN A 13 -6.11 9.43 5.67
C GLN A 13 -5.76 8.65 4.40
N SER A 14 -4.81 9.13 3.60
CA SER A 14 -4.37 8.42 2.39
C SER A 14 -3.78 7.03 2.69
N VAL A 15 -3.01 6.89 3.78
CA VAL A 15 -2.49 5.58 4.22
C VAL A 15 -3.67 4.66 4.59
N PHE A 16 -4.65 5.16 5.33
CA PHE A 16 -5.82 4.37 5.73
C PHE A 16 -6.62 3.90 4.51
N ASP A 17 -6.95 4.81 3.60
CA ASP A 17 -7.74 4.50 2.41
C ASP A 17 -7.02 3.47 1.52
N TYR A 18 -5.72 3.68 1.29
CA TYR A 18 -4.89 2.77 0.49
C TYR A 18 -4.81 1.38 1.13
N GLU A 19 -4.68 1.28 2.45
CA GLU A 19 -4.70 -0.01 3.16
C GLU A 19 -6.04 -0.75 2.99
N GLN A 20 -7.16 -0.04 3.01
CA GLN A 20 -8.47 -0.67 2.81
C GLN A 20 -8.61 -1.19 1.39
N GLU A 21 -8.22 -0.40 0.40
CA GLU A 21 -8.24 -0.82 -1.01
C GLU A 21 -7.33 -2.01 -1.24
N LEU A 22 -6.07 -1.98 -0.76
CA LEU A 22 -5.11 -3.07 -0.96
C LEU A 22 -5.59 -4.41 -0.38
N LYS A 23 -6.34 -4.39 0.73
CA LYS A 23 -6.96 -5.61 1.31
C LYS A 23 -8.01 -6.23 0.39
N THR A 24 -8.69 -5.45 -0.44
CA THR A 24 -9.64 -5.99 -1.43
C THR A 24 -8.92 -6.72 -2.57
N TYR A 25 -7.65 -6.39 -2.81
CA TYR A 25 -6.80 -7.00 -3.83
C TYR A 25 -6.00 -8.20 -3.32
N SER A 26 -5.97 -8.49 -2.00
CA SER A 26 -5.26 -9.67 -1.49
C SER A 26 -6.02 -10.95 -1.86
N ASN A 27 -5.76 -11.44 -3.08
CA ASN A 27 -6.43 -12.58 -3.67
C ASN A 27 -5.45 -13.74 -3.96
N ASP A 28 -4.31 -13.77 -3.27
CA ASP A 28 -3.23 -14.77 -3.45
C ASP A 28 -3.76 -16.21 -3.50
N GLY A 29 -4.76 -16.52 -2.65
CA GLY A 29 -5.40 -17.84 -2.63
C GLY A 29 -6.22 -18.16 -3.89
N LEU A 30 -6.91 -17.17 -4.48
CA LEU A 30 -7.62 -17.34 -5.75
C LEU A 30 -6.65 -17.37 -6.92
N LEU A 31 -5.59 -16.55 -6.89
CA LEU A 31 -4.57 -16.48 -7.92
C LEU A 31 -3.80 -17.81 -8.03
N SER A 32 -3.39 -18.39 -6.91
CA SER A 32 -2.77 -19.72 -6.86
C SER A 32 -3.72 -20.80 -7.40
N LYS A 33 -5.00 -20.75 -7.01
CA LYS A 33 -6.00 -21.72 -7.47
C LYS A 33 -6.27 -21.64 -8.97
N ALA A 34 -6.25 -20.44 -9.54
CA ALA A 34 -6.40 -20.24 -10.98
C ALA A 34 -5.21 -20.83 -11.75
N LEU A 35 -3.99 -20.63 -11.23
CA LEU A 35 -2.78 -21.24 -11.79
C LEU A 35 -2.83 -22.77 -11.71
N ASP A 36 -3.18 -23.33 -10.56
CA ASP A 36 -3.26 -24.79 -10.35
C ASP A 36 -4.27 -25.47 -11.28
N LYS A 37 -5.33 -24.76 -11.65
CA LYS A 37 -6.35 -25.22 -12.60
C LYS A 37 -5.98 -24.99 -14.07
N GLY A 38 -4.88 -24.29 -14.33
CA GLY A 38 -4.47 -23.89 -15.68
C GLY A 38 -5.36 -22.81 -16.30
N GLU A 39 -6.13 -22.08 -15.50
CA GLU A 39 -6.98 -20.96 -15.95
C GLU A 39 -6.15 -19.71 -16.28
N ILE A 40 -4.96 -19.60 -15.67
CA ILE A 40 -3.95 -18.60 -15.99
C ILE A 40 -2.59 -19.26 -16.21
N SER A 41 -1.77 -18.64 -17.04
CA SER A 41 -0.37 -19.00 -17.24
C SER A 41 0.50 -18.58 -16.06
N LEU A 42 1.69 -19.18 -15.96
CA LEU A 42 2.70 -18.79 -14.98
C LEU A 42 3.16 -17.33 -15.15
N SER A 43 3.18 -16.82 -16.38
CA SER A 43 3.50 -15.41 -16.64
C SER A 43 2.43 -14.46 -16.11
N GLU A 44 1.14 -14.79 -16.28
CA GLU A 44 0.04 -13.99 -15.73
C GLU A 44 0.06 -14.03 -14.20
N TYR A 45 0.33 -15.19 -13.61
CA TYR A 45 0.51 -15.31 -12.16
C TYR A 45 1.61 -14.36 -11.63
N PHE A 46 2.79 -14.36 -12.24
CA PHE A 46 3.88 -13.49 -11.81
C PHE A 46 3.60 -12.01 -12.07
N PHE A 47 2.88 -11.70 -13.15
CA PHE A 47 2.46 -10.33 -13.45
C PHE A 47 1.54 -9.79 -12.35
N GLU A 48 0.48 -10.52 -12.00
CA GLU A 48 -0.44 -10.15 -10.91
C GLU A 48 0.30 -10.03 -9.56
N LEU A 49 1.21 -10.96 -9.27
CA LEU A 49 2.03 -10.91 -8.06
C LEU A 49 2.92 -9.65 -8.02
N SER A 50 3.50 -9.27 -9.17
CA SER A 50 4.32 -8.05 -9.26
C SER A 50 3.50 -6.78 -9.03
N LEU A 51 2.27 -6.70 -9.55
CA LEU A 51 1.37 -5.57 -9.32
C LEU A 51 0.96 -5.44 -7.85
N TYR A 52 0.71 -6.58 -7.19
CA TYR A 52 0.41 -6.60 -5.77
C TYR A 52 1.59 -6.06 -4.94
N TYR A 53 2.80 -6.56 -5.18
CA TYR A 53 3.98 -6.11 -4.44
C TYR A 53 4.36 -4.65 -4.75
N GLU A 54 4.19 -4.17 -5.99
CA GLU A 54 4.36 -2.75 -6.31
C GLU A 54 3.39 -1.88 -5.50
N SER A 55 2.16 -2.36 -5.27
CA SER A 55 1.18 -1.66 -4.45
C SER A 55 1.55 -1.67 -2.97
N VAL A 56 2.13 -2.78 -2.47
CA VAL A 56 2.69 -2.85 -1.10
C VAL A 56 3.83 -1.85 -0.93
N ASP A 57 4.74 -1.74 -1.90
CA ASP A 57 5.86 -0.80 -1.86
C ASP A 57 5.38 0.65 -1.80
N LYS A 58 4.37 1.01 -2.60
CA LYS A 58 3.74 2.35 -2.56
C LYS A 58 3.11 2.65 -1.19
N LEU A 59 2.46 1.67 -0.57
CA LEU A 59 1.92 1.84 0.78
C LEU A 59 3.02 2.07 1.82
N LEU A 60 4.14 1.34 1.72
CA LEU A 60 5.29 1.53 2.61
C LEU A 60 5.89 2.92 2.47
N GLU A 61 6.01 3.42 1.24
CA GLU A 61 6.46 4.79 0.96
C GLU A 61 5.52 5.83 1.60
N LEU A 62 4.20 5.66 1.48
CA LEU A 62 3.23 6.55 2.13
C LEU A 62 3.36 6.54 3.67
N LYS A 63 3.56 5.36 4.27
CA LYS A 63 3.78 5.22 5.72
C LYS A 63 5.09 5.88 6.16
N MET A 64 6.15 5.73 5.38
CA MET A 64 7.43 6.39 5.64
C MET A 64 7.26 7.92 5.60
N ASN A 65 6.59 8.45 4.57
CA ASN A 65 6.30 9.87 4.44
C ASN A 65 5.48 10.43 5.62
N LEU A 66 4.51 9.65 6.12
CA LEU A 66 3.78 9.99 7.34
C LEU A 66 4.70 10.06 8.55
N ALA A 67 5.55 9.03 8.75
CA ALA A 67 6.48 8.94 9.87
C ALA A 67 7.46 10.13 9.88
N GLU A 68 8.01 10.50 8.73
CA GLU A 68 8.87 11.68 8.59
C GLU A 68 8.13 12.99 8.91
N THR A 69 6.90 13.13 8.43
CA THR A 69 6.08 14.32 8.70
C THR A 69 5.76 14.46 10.20
N VAL A 70 5.45 13.34 10.87
CA VAL A 70 5.21 13.29 12.33
C VAL A 70 6.50 13.55 13.11
N ALA A 71 7.62 12.98 12.71
CA ALA A 71 8.92 13.27 13.32
C ALA A 71 9.29 14.76 13.19
N GLY A 72 9.00 15.36 12.04
CA GLY A 72 9.11 16.81 11.83
C GLY A 72 8.26 17.60 12.81
N LEU A 73 6.98 17.25 12.99
CA LEU A 73 6.10 17.87 13.99
C LEU A 73 6.70 17.80 15.40
N ASN A 74 7.15 16.63 15.83
CA ASN A 74 7.72 16.43 17.17
C ASN A 74 9.05 17.16 17.40
N ARG A 75 9.81 17.44 16.34
CA ARG A 75 11.10 18.15 16.45
C ARG A 75 10.95 19.66 16.60
N TYR A 76 9.82 20.22 16.15
CA TYR A 76 9.50 21.65 16.27
C TYR A 76 8.60 21.97 17.48
N TYR A 77 8.33 20.97 18.33
CA TYR A 77 7.62 21.09 19.62
C TYR A 77 8.58 20.90 20.79
#